data_AF-A0AA96RDH9-F1
#
_entry.id   AF-A0AA96RDH9-F1
#
_cell.length_a   1.000
_cell.length_b   1.000
_cell.length_c   1.000
_cell.angle_alpha   90.00
_cell.angle_beta   90.00
_cell.angle_gamma   90.00
#
_symmetry.space_group_name_H-M   'P 1'
#
loop_
_entity.id
_entity.type
_entity.pdbx_description
1 polymer ?
#
loop_
_entity_poly.entity_id
_entity_poly.type
_entity_poly.pdbx_seq_one_letter_code
_entity_poly.pdbx_strand_id
1 'polypeptide(L)'
;MSKNEELTGYGRQYLQNDTYGAAAFCFHRAIRENVSNENAWNGIILSLTLMKREADAQTMLARYGLLPQLGYDQDMLTFAVMLWRENPQALAEWLNAVSSRQNVTETTRNTLTELSADVEKAYQELLAEYGEESLRAQGLFKLQEYASRQTELDWTADNTPDAVYAQINEWLQDDDKVLTAVRLLCMLPDPRSEKLLRRVCRNEEMDPKARTHALLALRWLGLRENVRINKFKESFVINLENPEPELTVSVPESFKPALDRMKLWYAKEQGVVSAEEYEAFASTDEAEMPAELKEKMEKADVPSILQEVVHALIRSAYDHYYPLVPTVTGSRDWSAAFVSLMKDYSEGIGEQWTMGEPERNETSGQHKNWLLSGSPDFYESIAEAKKLREFHQAAKAAQR
;
A
#
# COMPACT_ATOMS: atom_id res chain seq x y z
N MET A 1 -24.15 0.14 -28.82
CA MET A 1 -23.21 -0.48 -27.86
C MET A 1 -24.04 -1.17 -26.81
N SER A 2 -23.62 -2.34 -26.33
CA SER A 2 -24.30 -2.96 -25.19
C SER A 2 -23.99 -2.17 -23.91
N LYS A 3 -24.91 -2.16 -22.94
CA LYS A 3 -24.72 -1.48 -21.65
C LYS A 3 -23.41 -1.89 -20.94
N ASN A 4 -22.98 -3.14 -21.13
CA ASN A 4 -21.71 -3.68 -20.64
C ASN A 4 -20.47 -3.04 -21.32
N GLU A 5 -20.52 -2.84 -22.63
CA GLU A 5 -19.45 -2.14 -23.38
C GLU A 5 -19.33 -0.68 -22.93
N GLU A 6 -20.46 -0.03 -22.64
CA GLU A 6 -20.50 1.35 -22.13
C GLU A 6 -19.86 1.45 -20.74
N LEU A 7 -20.22 0.58 -19.79
CA LEU A 7 -19.64 0.57 -18.45
C LEU A 7 -18.14 0.31 -18.46
N THR A 8 -17.67 -0.62 -19.30
CA THR A 8 -16.24 -0.90 -19.47
C THR A 8 -15.52 0.29 -20.09
N GLY A 9 -16.13 0.96 -21.07
CA GLY A 9 -15.61 2.18 -21.69
C GLY A 9 -15.47 3.33 -20.70
N TYR A 10 -16.50 3.59 -19.89
CA TYR A 10 -16.44 4.60 -18.83
C TYR A 10 -15.37 4.29 -17.78
N GLY A 11 -15.28 3.02 -17.34
CA GLY A 11 -14.24 2.60 -16.40
C GLY A 11 -12.84 2.89 -16.91
N ARG A 12 -12.56 2.61 -18.19
CA ARG A 12 -11.28 2.93 -18.83
C ARG A 12 -11.01 4.43 -18.91
N GLN A 13 -12.02 5.22 -19.27
CA GLN A 13 -11.90 6.68 -19.31
C GLN A 13 -11.59 7.26 -17.92
N TYR A 14 -12.26 6.76 -16.87
CA TYR A 14 -11.97 7.18 -15.50
C TYR A 14 -10.56 6.79 -15.06
N LEU A 15 -10.11 5.58 -15.40
CA LEU A 15 -8.76 5.11 -15.10
C LEU A 15 -7.68 5.98 -15.76
N GLN A 16 -7.86 6.34 -17.05
CA GLN A 16 -6.94 7.23 -17.78
C GLN A 16 -6.87 8.65 -17.20
N ASN A 17 -7.90 9.07 -16.48
CA ASN A 17 -7.98 10.38 -15.86
C ASN A 17 -7.57 10.36 -14.38
N ASP A 18 -7.04 9.27 -13.84
CA ASP A 18 -6.72 9.09 -12.41
C ASP A 18 -7.93 9.11 -11.45
N THR A 19 -9.10 8.71 -11.96
CA THR A 19 -10.35 8.61 -11.21
C THR A 19 -10.61 7.17 -10.78
N TYR A 20 -9.70 6.62 -9.98
CA TYR A 20 -9.65 5.18 -9.70
C TYR A 20 -10.88 4.64 -8.96
N GLY A 21 -11.52 5.45 -8.11
CA GLY A 21 -12.71 5.03 -7.37
C GLY A 21 -13.93 4.86 -8.28
N ALA A 22 -14.19 5.84 -9.14
CA ALA A 22 -15.27 5.71 -10.13
C ALA A 22 -14.97 4.61 -11.16
N ALA A 23 -13.69 4.43 -11.54
CA ALA A 23 -13.28 3.34 -12.41
C ALA A 23 -13.59 1.97 -11.78
N ALA A 24 -13.21 1.75 -10.52
CA ALA A 24 -13.48 0.51 -9.78
C ALA A 24 -14.99 0.21 -9.70
N PHE A 25 -15.82 1.23 -9.45
CA PHE A 25 -17.28 1.10 -9.47
C PHE A 25 -17.82 0.64 -10.84
N CYS A 26 -17.39 1.29 -11.92
CA CYS A 26 -17.82 0.93 -13.28
C CYS A 26 -17.41 -0.49 -13.64
N PHE A 27 -16.17 -0.89 -13.35
CA PHE A 27 -15.67 -2.23 -13.63
C PHE A 27 -16.38 -3.30 -12.80
N HIS A 28 -16.63 -3.05 -11.51
CA HIS A 28 -17.39 -3.97 -10.66
C HIS A 28 -18.80 -4.22 -11.21
N ARG A 29 -19.50 -3.16 -11.63
CA ARG A 29 -20.82 -3.30 -12.26
C ARG A 29 -20.76 -4.07 -13.57
N ALA A 30 -19.74 -3.82 -14.40
CA ALA A 30 -19.55 -4.57 -15.64
C ALA A 30 -19.31 -6.07 -15.38
N ILE A 31 -18.55 -6.44 -14.34
CA ILE A 31 -18.34 -7.83 -13.91
C ILE A 31 -19.66 -8.45 -13.44
N ARG A 32 -20.47 -7.73 -12.65
CA ARG A 32 -21.79 -8.23 -12.21
C ARG A 32 -22.75 -8.46 -13.37
N GLU A 33 -22.70 -7.64 -14.41
CA GLU A 33 -23.51 -7.81 -15.63
C GLU A 33 -22.96 -8.95 -16.52
N ASN A 34 -21.64 -9.10 -16.60
CA ASN A 34 -20.98 -10.15 -17.36
C ASN A 34 -19.66 -10.58 -16.68
N VAL A 35 -19.71 -11.72 -15.99
CA VAL A 35 -18.56 -12.27 -15.26
C VAL A 35 -17.38 -12.63 -16.17
N SER A 36 -17.61 -12.85 -17.47
CA SER A 36 -16.57 -13.17 -18.45
C SER A 36 -15.90 -11.93 -19.06
N ASN A 37 -16.20 -10.72 -18.55
CA ASN A 37 -15.59 -9.49 -19.05
C ASN A 37 -14.16 -9.31 -18.51
N GLU A 38 -13.17 -9.85 -19.23
CA GLU A 38 -11.74 -9.79 -18.88
C GLU A 38 -11.24 -8.36 -18.66
N ASN A 39 -11.67 -7.41 -19.50
CA ASN A 39 -11.27 -6.01 -19.38
C ASN A 39 -11.73 -5.37 -18.08
N ALA A 40 -12.91 -5.76 -17.59
CA ALA A 40 -13.42 -5.27 -16.32
C ALA A 40 -12.67 -5.88 -15.13
N TRP A 41 -12.29 -7.16 -15.19
CA TRP A 41 -11.43 -7.78 -14.18
C TRP A 41 -10.06 -7.10 -14.08
N ASN A 42 -9.40 -6.88 -15.22
CA ASN A 42 -8.11 -6.19 -15.23
C ASN A 42 -8.24 -4.76 -14.68
N GLY A 43 -9.29 -4.06 -15.11
CA GLY A 43 -9.57 -2.69 -14.71
C GLY A 43 -9.85 -2.54 -13.21
N ILE A 44 -10.65 -3.44 -12.61
CA ILE A 44 -10.95 -3.37 -11.18
C ILE A 44 -9.72 -3.69 -10.32
N ILE A 45 -8.94 -4.70 -10.69
CA ILE A 45 -7.73 -5.10 -9.95
C ILE A 45 -6.71 -3.95 -9.98
N LEU A 46 -6.48 -3.35 -11.15
CA LEU A 46 -5.59 -2.20 -11.29
C LEU A 46 -6.11 -0.98 -10.50
N SER A 47 -7.40 -0.65 -10.61
CA SER A 47 -7.98 0.51 -9.90
C SER A 47 -7.85 0.38 -8.38
N LEU A 48 -8.16 -0.81 -7.83
CA LEU A 48 -8.04 -1.08 -6.39
C LEU A 48 -6.57 -1.05 -5.93
N THR A 49 -5.67 -1.58 -6.75
CA THR A 49 -4.22 -1.56 -6.48
C THR A 49 -3.67 -0.13 -6.43
N LEU A 50 -4.04 0.73 -7.39
CA LEU A 50 -3.61 2.13 -7.43
C LEU A 50 -4.14 2.94 -6.24
N MET A 51 -5.31 2.58 -5.70
CA MET A 51 -5.86 3.16 -4.48
C MET A 51 -5.27 2.54 -3.18
N LYS A 52 -4.32 1.61 -3.28
CA LYS A 52 -3.76 0.84 -2.15
C LYS A 52 -4.83 0.10 -1.33
N ARG A 53 -5.89 -0.39 -1.99
CA ARG A 53 -6.92 -1.25 -1.40
C ARG A 53 -6.53 -2.72 -1.53
N GLU A 54 -5.43 -3.10 -0.88
CA GLU A 54 -4.80 -4.41 -1.06
C GLU A 54 -5.72 -5.59 -0.77
N ALA A 55 -6.52 -5.53 0.30
CA ALA A 55 -7.45 -6.61 0.66
C ALA A 55 -8.54 -6.84 -0.42
N ASP A 56 -9.08 -5.76 -1.00
CA ASP A 56 -10.06 -5.86 -2.09
C ASP A 56 -9.39 -6.33 -3.38
N ALA A 57 -8.19 -5.83 -3.67
CA ALA A 57 -7.42 -6.23 -4.85
C ALA A 57 -7.07 -7.72 -4.78
N GLN A 58 -6.61 -8.22 -3.62
CA GLN A 58 -6.38 -9.65 -3.38
C GLN A 58 -7.66 -10.47 -3.57
N THR A 59 -8.80 -9.99 -3.05
CA THR A 59 -10.09 -10.68 -3.18
C THR A 59 -10.53 -10.75 -4.64
N MET A 60 -10.44 -9.64 -5.39
CA MET A 60 -10.78 -9.61 -6.81
C MET A 60 -9.82 -10.43 -7.66
N LEU A 61 -8.52 -10.40 -7.36
CA LEU A 61 -7.52 -11.21 -8.06
C LEU A 61 -7.68 -12.72 -7.79
N ALA A 62 -8.06 -13.09 -6.56
CA ALA A 62 -8.38 -14.47 -6.22
C ALA A 62 -9.61 -14.98 -6.99
N ARG A 63 -10.68 -14.17 -7.03
CA ARG A 63 -11.89 -14.49 -7.82
C ARG A 63 -11.57 -14.61 -9.30
N TYR A 64 -10.79 -13.66 -9.84
CA TYR A 64 -10.29 -13.74 -11.22
C TYR A 64 -9.55 -15.06 -11.45
N GLY A 65 -8.60 -15.42 -10.59
CA GLY A 65 -7.78 -16.65 -10.68
C GLY A 65 -8.62 -17.92 -10.79
N LEU A 66 -9.69 -18.01 -10.00
CA LEU A 66 -10.57 -19.17 -9.87
C LEU A 66 -11.67 -19.27 -10.93
N LEU A 67 -11.77 -18.33 -11.87
CA LEU A 67 -12.74 -18.37 -12.98
C LEU A 67 -12.09 -18.98 -14.24
N PRO A 68 -12.35 -20.26 -14.55
CA PRO A 68 -11.65 -20.97 -15.64
C PRO A 68 -12.00 -20.45 -17.05
N GLN A 69 -13.12 -19.74 -17.19
CA GLN A 69 -13.57 -19.17 -18.46
C GLN A 69 -12.84 -17.87 -18.85
N LEU A 70 -12.10 -17.25 -17.93
CA LEU A 70 -11.30 -16.06 -18.23
C LEU A 70 -9.97 -16.46 -18.84
N GLY A 71 -9.51 -15.72 -19.84
CA GLY A 71 -8.17 -15.84 -20.39
C GLY A 71 -7.10 -15.48 -19.36
N TYR A 72 -5.91 -16.05 -19.52
CA TYR A 72 -4.69 -15.62 -18.83
C TYR A 72 -4.21 -14.29 -19.42
N ASP A 73 -3.90 -13.34 -18.53
CA ASP A 73 -3.25 -12.08 -18.84
C ASP A 73 -1.93 -12.03 -18.06
N GLN A 74 -0.83 -11.77 -18.77
CA GLN A 74 0.51 -11.69 -18.19
C GLN A 74 0.64 -10.53 -17.19
N ASP A 75 -0.09 -9.43 -17.39
CA ASP A 75 -0.05 -8.29 -16.47
C ASP A 75 -0.62 -8.66 -15.08
N MET A 76 -1.53 -9.64 -15.03
CA MET A 76 -2.08 -10.16 -13.76
C MET A 76 -1.05 -10.92 -12.92
N LEU A 77 -0.02 -11.50 -13.55
CA LEU A 77 1.06 -12.16 -12.83
C LEU A 77 1.82 -11.16 -11.94
N THR A 78 2.08 -9.94 -12.45
CA THR A 78 2.75 -8.87 -11.69
C THR A 78 1.94 -8.50 -10.46
N PHE A 79 0.61 -8.37 -10.58
CA PHE A 79 -0.26 -8.10 -9.42
C PHE A 79 -0.26 -9.26 -8.42
N ALA A 80 -0.28 -10.52 -8.88
CA ALA A 80 -0.26 -11.69 -8.01
C ALA A 80 1.02 -11.76 -7.18
N VAL A 81 2.18 -11.59 -7.82
CA VAL A 81 3.48 -11.59 -7.13
C VAL A 81 3.58 -10.44 -6.13
N MET A 82 3.10 -9.25 -6.49
CA MET A 82 3.13 -8.10 -5.59
C MET A 82 2.18 -8.25 -4.40
N LEU A 83 0.94 -8.69 -4.62
CA LEU A 83 -0.10 -8.76 -3.58
C LEU A 83 0.04 -9.97 -2.65
N TRP A 84 0.68 -11.05 -3.10
CA TRP A 84 0.90 -12.26 -2.31
C TRP A 84 2.38 -12.57 -2.08
N ARG A 85 3.26 -11.55 -2.16
CA ARG A 85 4.70 -11.70 -1.88
C ARG A 85 4.96 -12.39 -0.54
N GLU A 86 4.20 -12.02 0.49
CA GLU A 86 4.28 -12.58 1.85
C GLU A 86 3.31 -13.74 2.11
N ASN A 87 2.57 -14.19 1.09
CA ASN A 87 1.65 -15.33 1.18
C ASN A 87 1.94 -16.33 0.05
N PRO A 88 2.99 -17.16 0.19
CA PRO A 88 3.38 -18.11 -0.85
C PRO A 88 2.28 -19.14 -1.14
N GLN A 89 1.44 -19.50 -0.16
CA GLN A 89 0.32 -20.43 -0.38
C GLN A 89 -0.68 -19.91 -1.42
N ALA A 90 -1.21 -18.70 -1.22
CA ALA A 90 -2.17 -18.11 -2.14
C ALA A 90 -1.56 -17.88 -3.53
N LEU A 91 -0.29 -17.48 -3.59
CA LEU A 91 0.44 -17.29 -4.85
C LEU A 91 0.58 -18.61 -5.62
N ALA A 92 1.02 -19.69 -4.96
CA ALA A 92 1.18 -21.01 -5.58
C ALA A 92 -0.16 -21.54 -6.12
N GLU A 93 -1.24 -21.44 -5.33
CA GLU A 93 -2.60 -21.83 -5.74
C GLU A 93 -3.08 -21.02 -6.95
N TRP A 94 -2.80 -19.71 -6.98
CA TRP A 94 -3.20 -18.85 -8.09
C TRP A 94 -2.44 -19.18 -9.38
N LEU A 95 -1.12 -19.36 -9.30
CA LEU A 95 -0.28 -19.75 -10.43
C LEU A 95 -0.76 -21.07 -11.06
N ASN A 96 -1.08 -22.05 -10.21
CA ASN A 96 -1.61 -23.33 -10.64
C ASN A 96 -3.01 -23.18 -11.29
N ALA A 97 -3.88 -22.35 -10.72
CA ALA A 97 -5.20 -22.11 -11.28
C ALA A 97 -5.11 -21.50 -12.69
N VAL A 98 -4.25 -20.49 -12.88
CA VAL A 98 -4.16 -19.79 -14.17
C VAL A 98 -3.37 -20.56 -15.24
N SER A 99 -2.45 -21.44 -14.87
CA SER A 99 -1.67 -22.25 -15.84
C SER A 99 -2.55 -23.19 -16.68
N SER A 100 -3.71 -23.57 -16.14
CA SER A 100 -4.68 -24.47 -16.78
C SER A 100 -5.60 -23.80 -17.82
N ARG A 101 -5.48 -22.47 -18.01
CA ARG A 101 -6.38 -21.71 -18.90
C ARG A 101 -6.15 -21.99 -20.39
N GLN A 102 -7.22 -21.81 -21.17
CA GLN A 102 -7.27 -22.22 -22.58
C GLN A 102 -6.31 -21.43 -23.49
N ASN A 103 -6.03 -20.17 -23.19
CA ASN A 103 -5.16 -19.30 -24.00
C ASN A 103 -3.69 -19.31 -23.55
N VAL A 104 -3.31 -20.16 -22.59
CA VAL A 104 -1.93 -20.26 -22.09
C VAL A 104 -1.11 -21.14 -23.04
N THR A 105 0.01 -20.59 -23.54
CA THR A 105 0.96 -21.34 -24.37
C THR A 105 1.61 -22.47 -23.58
N GLU A 106 2.08 -23.52 -24.25
CA GLU A 106 2.78 -24.63 -23.57
C GLU A 106 4.00 -24.14 -22.78
N THR A 107 4.80 -23.24 -23.36
CA THR A 107 5.94 -22.62 -22.68
C THR A 107 5.50 -21.87 -21.42
N THR A 108 4.49 -21.01 -21.51
CA THR A 108 3.98 -20.25 -20.36
C THR A 108 3.40 -21.19 -19.29
N ARG A 109 2.70 -22.25 -19.70
CA ARG A 109 2.15 -23.24 -18.77
C ARG A 109 3.26 -23.93 -17.99
N ASN A 110 4.33 -24.36 -18.66
CA ASN A 110 5.47 -25.00 -18.01
C ASN A 110 6.12 -24.03 -17.01
N THR A 111 6.39 -22.78 -17.41
CA THR A 111 6.95 -21.77 -16.52
C THR A 111 6.07 -21.49 -15.29
N LEU A 112 4.75 -21.33 -15.48
CA LEU A 112 3.83 -21.09 -14.36
C LEU A 112 3.74 -22.29 -13.42
N THR A 113 3.82 -23.51 -13.96
CA THR A 113 3.79 -24.75 -13.17
C THR A 113 5.07 -24.93 -12.37
N GLU A 114 6.23 -24.66 -12.97
CA GLU A 114 7.53 -24.67 -12.28
C GLU A 114 7.57 -23.63 -11.17
N LEU A 115 7.14 -22.39 -11.45
CA LEU A 115 7.08 -21.33 -10.45
C LEU A 115 6.11 -21.68 -9.31
N SER A 116 4.95 -22.26 -9.62
CA SER A 116 4.00 -22.74 -8.62
C SER A 116 4.63 -23.78 -7.70
N ALA A 117 5.40 -24.73 -8.24
CA ALA A 117 6.09 -25.76 -7.46
C ALA A 117 7.18 -25.19 -6.56
N ASP A 118 7.97 -24.22 -7.04
CA ASP A 118 9.01 -23.54 -6.25
C ASP A 118 8.41 -22.76 -5.08
N VAL A 119 7.32 -22.02 -5.33
CA VAL A 119 6.62 -21.25 -4.29
C VAL A 119 5.93 -22.19 -3.29
N GLU A 120 5.32 -23.28 -3.75
CA GLU A 120 4.72 -24.29 -2.87
C GLU A 120 5.77 -24.92 -1.96
N LYS A 121 6.97 -25.21 -2.48
CA LYS A 121 8.07 -25.72 -1.65
C LYS A 121 8.44 -24.75 -0.53
N ALA A 122 8.53 -23.44 -0.83
CA ALA A 122 8.77 -22.42 0.20
C ALA A 122 7.66 -22.40 1.26
N TYR A 123 6.40 -22.55 0.84
CA TYR A 123 5.29 -22.67 1.79
C TYR A 123 5.39 -23.94 2.66
N GLN A 124 5.77 -25.09 2.08
CA GLN A 124 5.97 -26.33 2.84
C GLN A 124 7.10 -26.23 3.87
N GLU A 125 8.17 -25.48 3.57
CA GLU A 125 9.24 -25.18 4.51
C GLU A 125 8.73 -24.34 5.69
N LEU A 126 7.93 -23.29 5.42
CA LEU A 126 7.27 -22.49 6.46
C LEU A 126 6.30 -23.35 7.29
N LEU A 127 5.52 -24.22 6.64
CA LEU A 127 4.55 -25.09 7.30
C LEU A 127 5.25 -26.07 8.24
N ALA A 128 6.39 -26.63 7.84
CA ALA A 128 7.21 -27.50 8.67
C ALA A 128 7.84 -26.75 9.86
N GLU A 129 8.17 -25.47 9.70
CA GLU A 129 8.78 -24.67 10.77
C GLU A 129 7.77 -24.11 11.79
N TYR A 130 6.62 -23.62 11.33
CA TYR A 130 5.67 -22.85 12.15
C TYR A 130 4.32 -23.56 12.39
N GLY A 131 3.97 -24.55 11.57
CA GLY A 131 2.68 -25.24 11.63
C GLY A 131 1.50 -24.44 11.06
N GLU A 132 0.46 -25.15 10.60
CA GLU A 132 -0.68 -24.56 9.85
C GLU A 132 -1.43 -23.50 10.67
N GLU A 133 -1.68 -23.76 11.94
CA GLU A 133 -2.45 -22.86 12.81
C GLU A 133 -1.74 -21.51 13.00
N SER A 134 -0.42 -21.53 13.21
CA SER A 134 0.38 -20.30 13.34
C SER A 134 0.40 -19.51 12.03
N LEU A 135 0.57 -20.18 10.89
CA LEU A 135 0.59 -19.51 9.58
C LEU A 135 -0.77 -18.89 9.24
N ARG A 136 -1.88 -19.57 9.53
CA ARG A 136 -3.22 -18.99 9.36
C ARG A 136 -3.46 -17.80 10.29
N ALA A 137 -2.96 -17.85 11.53
CA ALA A 137 -3.02 -16.71 12.45
C ALA A 137 -2.20 -15.50 11.95
N GLN A 138 -1.12 -15.75 11.19
CA GLN A 138 -0.32 -14.71 10.51
C GLN A 138 -0.94 -14.23 9.19
N GLY A 139 -2.12 -14.74 8.82
CA GLY A 139 -2.84 -14.30 7.64
C GLY A 139 -2.47 -15.01 6.34
N LEU A 140 -1.74 -16.13 6.42
CA LEU A 140 -1.51 -17.00 5.27
C LEU A 140 -2.75 -17.88 5.06
N PHE A 141 -3.65 -17.39 4.21
CA PHE A 141 -4.87 -18.07 3.84
C PHE A 141 -4.78 -18.68 2.44
N LYS A 142 -5.61 -19.69 2.18
CA LYS A 142 -5.80 -20.26 0.84
C LYS A 142 -6.47 -19.27 -0.10
N LEU A 143 -6.25 -19.44 -1.40
CA LEU A 143 -6.80 -18.60 -2.45
C LEU A 143 -8.34 -18.54 -2.40
N GLN A 144 -8.96 -19.70 -2.14
CA GLN A 144 -10.41 -19.80 -2.01
C GLN A 144 -10.97 -18.96 -0.86
N GLU A 145 -10.22 -18.83 0.24
CA GLU A 145 -10.62 -18.02 1.39
C GLU A 145 -10.63 -16.54 1.02
N TYR A 146 -9.61 -16.05 0.31
CA TYR A 146 -9.61 -14.69 -0.24
C TYR A 146 -10.80 -14.47 -1.17
N ALA A 147 -11.02 -15.37 -2.13
CA ALA A 147 -12.10 -15.22 -3.11
C ALA A 147 -13.50 -15.16 -2.48
N SER A 148 -13.68 -15.80 -1.33
CA SER A 148 -14.94 -15.84 -0.57
C SER A 148 -15.24 -14.59 0.24
N ARG A 149 -14.25 -13.71 0.46
CA ARG A 149 -14.44 -12.47 1.23
C ARG A 149 -15.42 -11.55 0.52
N GLN A 150 -16.22 -10.83 1.28
CA GLN A 150 -17.04 -9.74 0.75
C GLN A 150 -16.18 -8.48 0.64
N THR A 151 -16.15 -7.86 -0.54
CA THR A 151 -15.55 -6.52 -0.72
C THR A 151 -16.58 -5.43 -0.46
N GLU A 152 -16.16 -4.20 -0.19
CA GLU A 152 -17.12 -3.11 0.02
C GLU A 152 -17.93 -2.80 -1.25
N LEU A 153 -17.39 -3.06 -2.44
CA LEU A 153 -18.14 -2.95 -3.70
C LEU A 153 -19.24 -4.01 -3.81
N ASP A 154 -19.02 -5.23 -3.31
CA ASP A 154 -20.08 -6.24 -3.23
C ASP A 154 -21.18 -5.79 -2.27
N TRP A 155 -20.78 -5.35 -1.07
CA TRP A 155 -21.71 -4.87 -0.05
C TRP A 155 -22.57 -3.70 -0.55
N THR A 156 -21.96 -2.68 -1.18
CA THR A 156 -22.70 -1.53 -1.70
C THR A 156 -23.71 -1.93 -2.78
N ALA A 157 -23.35 -2.88 -3.63
CA ALA A 157 -24.19 -3.31 -4.74
C ALA A 157 -25.31 -4.28 -4.29
N ASP A 158 -25.20 -4.88 -3.10
CA ASP A 158 -26.26 -5.70 -2.49
C ASP A 158 -27.21 -4.90 -1.58
N ASN A 159 -26.96 -3.60 -1.38
CA ASN A 159 -27.76 -2.71 -0.56
C ASN A 159 -28.39 -1.56 -1.35
N THR A 160 -29.43 -0.93 -0.79
CA THR A 160 -30.01 0.27 -1.40
C THR A 160 -29.08 1.47 -1.17
N PRO A 161 -29.04 2.46 -2.09
CA PRO A 161 -28.23 3.65 -1.91
C PRO A 161 -28.49 4.37 -0.57
N ASP A 162 -29.75 4.47 -0.15
CA ASP A 162 -30.10 5.14 1.11
C ASP A 162 -29.57 4.38 2.35
N ALA A 163 -29.62 3.04 2.34
CA ALA A 163 -29.05 2.23 3.42
C ALA A 163 -27.51 2.37 3.47
N VAL A 164 -26.86 2.37 2.32
CA VAL A 164 -25.40 2.58 2.19
C VAL A 164 -25.02 3.95 2.79
N TYR A 165 -25.69 5.03 2.41
CA TYR A 165 -25.39 6.36 2.94
C TYR A 165 -25.74 6.54 4.41
N ALA A 166 -26.79 5.86 4.91
CA ALA A 166 -27.10 5.86 6.34
C ALA A 166 -25.93 5.26 7.14
N GLN A 167 -25.45 4.08 6.73
CA GLN A 167 -24.32 3.40 7.37
C GLN A 167 -23.03 4.21 7.28
N ILE A 168 -22.74 4.81 6.12
CA ILE A 168 -21.56 5.66 5.95
C ILE A 168 -21.61 6.86 6.90
N ASN A 169 -22.78 7.49 7.09
CA ASN A 169 -22.89 8.60 8.03
C ASN A 169 -22.60 8.16 9.46
N GLU A 170 -23.02 6.96 9.87
CA GLU A 170 -22.67 6.39 11.18
C GLU A 170 -21.16 6.17 11.30
N TRP A 171 -20.53 5.53 10.31
CA TRP A 171 -19.09 5.29 10.30
C TRP A 171 -18.25 6.57 10.26
N LEU A 172 -18.77 7.65 9.66
CA LEU A 172 -18.13 8.96 9.71
C LEU A 172 -18.19 9.60 11.11
N GLN A 173 -18.94 9.07 12.07
CA GLN A 173 -18.95 9.53 13.47
C GLN A 173 -18.15 8.61 14.40
N ASP A 174 -17.56 7.53 13.86
CA ASP A 174 -16.79 6.54 14.60
C ASP A 174 -15.31 6.63 14.17
N ASP A 175 -14.44 6.97 15.11
CA ASP A 175 -13.02 7.18 14.87
C ASP A 175 -12.33 5.93 14.28
N ASP A 176 -12.80 4.73 14.65
CA ASP A 176 -12.24 3.46 14.16
C ASP A 176 -12.71 3.13 12.73
N LYS A 177 -13.78 3.77 12.25
CA LYS A 177 -14.42 3.48 10.95
C LYS A 177 -14.37 4.64 9.96
N VAL A 178 -13.94 5.82 10.38
CA VAL A 178 -13.93 7.03 9.55
C VAL A 178 -13.13 6.83 8.25
N LEU A 179 -11.96 6.19 8.31
CA LEU A 179 -11.15 5.92 7.12
C LEU A 179 -11.82 4.93 6.17
N THR A 180 -12.47 3.89 6.70
CA THR A 180 -13.27 2.95 5.90
C THR A 180 -14.39 3.68 5.16
N ALA A 181 -15.11 4.56 5.85
CA ALA A 181 -16.18 5.36 5.26
C ALA A 181 -15.66 6.29 4.15
N VAL A 182 -14.56 7.01 4.40
CA VAL A 182 -13.92 7.89 3.42
C VAL A 182 -13.46 7.13 2.18
N ARG A 183 -12.82 5.97 2.37
CA ARG A 183 -12.34 5.13 1.26
C ARG A 183 -13.48 4.51 0.46
N LEU A 184 -14.63 4.25 1.06
CA LEU A 184 -15.80 3.75 0.33
C LEU A 184 -16.44 4.84 -0.52
N LEU A 185 -16.52 6.07 0.00
CA LEU A 185 -17.15 7.21 -0.69
C LEU A 185 -16.52 7.52 -2.06
N CYS A 186 -15.22 7.29 -2.28
CA CYS A 186 -14.60 7.51 -3.59
C CYS A 186 -15.05 6.49 -4.66
N MET A 187 -15.57 5.33 -4.23
CA MET A 187 -16.08 4.28 -5.12
C MET A 187 -17.59 4.40 -5.36
N LEU A 188 -18.22 5.49 -4.90
CA LEU A 188 -19.63 5.78 -5.09
C LEU A 188 -19.76 7.09 -5.89
N PRO A 189 -19.76 7.03 -7.25
CA PRO A 189 -19.82 8.21 -8.12
C PRO A 189 -21.20 8.88 -8.10
N ASP A 190 -21.52 9.52 -6.97
CA ASP A 190 -22.79 10.17 -6.67
C ASP A 190 -22.52 11.53 -5.98
N PRO A 191 -23.31 12.58 -6.26
CA PRO A 191 -23.16 13.90 -5.63
C PRO A 191 -23.19 13.89 -4.09
N ARG A 192 -23.88 12.92 -3.47
CA ARG A 192 -23.90 12.74 -2.01
C ARG A 192 -22.52 12.38 -1.49
N SER A 193 -21.76 11.55 -2.21
CA SER A 193 -20.39 11.17 -1.82
C SER A 193 -19.46 12.38 -1.78
N GLU A 194 -19.51 13.20 -2.84
CA GLU A 194 -18.76 14.44 -2.91
C GLU A 194 -19.11 15.36 -1.73
N LYS A 195 -20.40 15.58 -1.48
CA LYS A 195 -20.87 16.45 -0.38
C LYS A 195 -20.37 15.97 0.98
N LEU A 196 -20.38 14.66 1.22
CA LEU A 196 -19.90 14.05 2.47
C LEU A 196 -18.38 14.19 2.60
N LEU A 197 -17.62 13.88 1.55
CA LEU A 197 -16.16 14.02 1.55
C LEU A 197 -15.73 15.48 1.77
N ARG A 198 -16.38 16.45 1.11
CA ARG A 198 -16.14 17.89 1.37
C ARG A 198 -16.50 18.30 2.79
N ARG A 199 -17.48 17.64 3.42
CA ARG A 199 -17.80 17.87 4.84
C ARG A 199 -16.68 17.34 5.72
N VAL A 200 -16.16 16.14 5.44
CA VAL A 200 -15.01 15.56 6.15
C VAL A 200 -13.81 16.49 6.07
N CYS A 201 -13.42 16.97 4.87
CA CYS A 201 -12.29 17.90 4.71
C CYS A 201 -12.38 19.17 5.58
N ARG A 202 -13.60 19.62 5.93
CA ARG A 202 -13.83 20.83 6.72
C ARG A 202 -14.12 20.57 8.20
N ASN A 203 -14.24 19.30 8.62
CA ASN A 203 -14.58 18.96 9.99
C ASN A 203 -13.32 18.99 10.87
N GLU A 204 -13.20 20.01 11.71
CA GLU A 204 -12.01 20.18 12.57
C GLU A 204 -11.90 19.15 13.69
N GLU A 205 -13.01 18.52 14.07
CA GLU A 205 -13.09 17.49 15.11
C GLU A 205 -12.59 16.13 14.62
N MET A 206 -12.53 15.91 13.30
CA MET A 206 -12.04 14.65 12.73
C MET A 206 -10.52 14.56 12.71
N ASP A 207 -10.00 13.35 12.78
CA ASP A 207 -8.57 13.07 12.65
C ASP A 207 -7.96 13.78 11.41
N PRO A 208 -6.80 14.45 11.54
CA PRO A 208 -6.13 15.12 10.43
C PRO A 208 -5.84 14.21 9.22
N LYS A 209 -5.48 12.94 9.42
CA LYS A 209 -5.24 11.99 8.33
C LYS A 209 -6.55 11.67 7.61
N ALA A 210 -7.64 11.47 8.33
CA ALA A 210 -8.96 11.24 7.72
C ALA A 210 -9.37 12.39 6.78
N ARG A 211 -9.06 13.64 7.15
CA ARG A 211 -9.28 14.82 6.29
C ARG A 211 -8.43 14.82 5.02
N THR A 212 -7.16 14.42 5.10
CA THR A 212 -6.29 14.27 3.93
C THR A 212 -6.75 13.13 3.02
N HIS A 213 -7.12 11.99 3.60
CA HIS A 213 -7.70 10.86 2.86
C HIS A 213 -9.01 11.24 2.18
N ALA A 214 -9.79 12.15 2.75
CA ALA A 214 -10.99 12.67 2.09
C ALA A 214 -10.66 13.54 0.86
N LEU A 215 -9.57 14.32 0.87
CA LEU A 215 -9.09 15.02 -0.33
C LEU A 215 -8.65 14.02 -1.42
N LEU A 216 -7.89 12.99 -1.04
CA LEU A 216 -7.50 11.91 -1.97
C LEU A 216 -8.73 11.22 -2.55
N ALA A 217 -9.71 10.90 -1.71
CA ALA A 217 -10.97 10.29 -2.11
C ALA A 217 -11.76 11.16 -3.09
N LEU A 218 -11.79 12.50 -2.92
CA LEU A 218 -12.41 13.42 -3.89
C LEU A 218 -11.68 13.37 -5.24
N ARG A 219 -10.35 13.31 -5.25
CA ARG A 219 -9.57 13.16 -6.50
C ARG A 219 -9.92 11.83 -7.19
N TRP A 220 -9.97 10.72 -6.45
CA TRP A 220 -10.33 9.41 -7.01
C TRP A 220 -11.81 9.27 -7.39
N LEU A 221 -12.69 10.08 -6.82
CA LEU A 221 -14.08 10.22 -7.22
C LEU A 221 -14.22 10.97 -8.56
N GLY A 222 -13.26 11.84 -8.87
CA GLY A 222 -13.12 12.50 -10.18
C GLY A 222 -13.08 14.01 -10.13
N LEU A 223 -12.99 14.61 -8.94
CA LEU A 223 -12.92 16.05 -8.81
C LEU A 223 -11.54 16.57 -9.19
N ARG A 224 -11.50 17.65 -9.98
CA ARG A 224 -10.29 18.33 -10.45
C ARG A 224 -10.31 19.82 -10.14
N GLU A 225 -11.08 20.23 -9.14
CA GLU A 225 -11.25 21.64 -8.78
C GLU A 225 -10.68 21.95 -7.40
N ASN A 226 -10.80 23.23 -7.01
CA ASN A 226 -10.36 23.71 -5.71
C ASN A 226 -11.26 23.17 -4.58
N VAL A 227 -10.64 22.53 -3.60
CA VAL A 227 -11.31 22.02 -2.39
C VAL A 227 -10.73 22.68 -1.16
N ARG A 228 -11.62 23.09 -0.25
CA ARG A 228 -11.23 23.63 1.06
C ARG A 228 -11.01 22.51 2.07
N ILE A 229 -9.88 22.54 2.76
CA ILE A 229 -9.57 21.69 3.91
C ILE A 229 -9.28 22.57 5.11
N ASN A 230 -9.86 22.23 6.27
CA ASN A 230 -9.55 22.89 7.53
C ASN A 230 -8.61 21.98 8.32
N LYS A 231 -7.45 22.50 8.71
CA LYS A 231 -6.44 21.78 9.52
C LYS A 231 -5.66 22.75 10.38
N PHE A 232 -5.30 22.30 11.58
CA PHE A 232 -4.53 23.11 12.53
C PHE A 232 -5.11 24.51 12.80
N LYS A 233 -6.45 24.62 12.85
CA LYS A 233 -7.22 25.87 13.00
C LYS A 233 -7.05 26.87 11.85
N GLU A 234 -6.52 26.41 10.72
CA GLU A 234 -6.37 27.17 9.48
C GLU A 234 -7.19 26.53 8.36
N SER A 235 -7.55 27.33 7.35
CA SER A 235 -8.31 26.90 6.17
C SER A 235 -7.42 27.03 4.94
N PHE A 236 -7.17 25.91 4.27
CA PHE A 236 -6.40 25.84 3.03
C PHE A 236 -7.32 25.55 1.84
N VAL A 237 -6.91 26.01 0.66
CA VAL A 237 -7.56 25.70 -0.62
C VAL A 237 -6.57 24.92 -1.46
N ILE A 238 -6.93 23.68 -1.81
CA ILE A 238 -6.09 22.75 -2.55
C ILE A 238 -6.68 22.57 -3.95
N ASN A 239 -5.88 22.80 -4.98
CA ASN A 239 -6.25 22.46 -6.35
C ASN A 239 -6.08 20.95 -6.55
N LEU A 240 -7.18 20.20 -6.76
CA LEU A 240 -7.09 18.75 -6.96
C LEU A 240 -6.59 18.33 -8.36
N GLU A 241 -6.52 19.26 -9.32
CA GLU A 241 -5.91 19.00 -10.64
C GLU A 241 -4.38 18.96 -10.54
N ASN A 242 -3.79 19.95 -9.85
CA ASN A 242 -2.35 20.03 -9.60
C ASN A 242 -2.10 20.43 -8.13
N PRO A 243 -2.15 19.47 -7.19
CA PRO A 243 -2.00 19.75 -5.78
C PRO A 243 -0.54 20.07 -5.41
N GLU A 244 -0.35 21.19 -4.74
CA GLU A 244 0.95 21.62 -4.19
C GLU A 244 0.79 21.86 -2.67
N PRO A 245 1.47 21.08 -1.80
CA PRO A 245 2.35 19.94 -2.12
C PRO A 245 1.60 18.70 -2.67
N GLU A 246 2.35 17.73 -3.18
CA GLU A 246 1.84 16.53 -3.89
C GLU A 246 0.80 15.74 -3.08
N LEU A 247 -0.45 15.64 -3.56
CA LEU A 247 -1.47 14.79 -2.94
C LEU A 247 -1.39 13.36 -3.49
N THR A 248 -0.73 12.46 -2.75
CA THR A 248 -0.47 11.06 -3.15
C THR A 248 -0.75 10.05 -2.02
N VAL A 249 -0.89 8.76 -2.37
CA VAL A 249 -0.94 7.65 -1.38
C VAL A 249 0.38 6.90 -1.25
N SER A 250 1.33 7.19 -2.12
CA SER A 250 2.70 6.67 -2.03
C SER A 250 3.54 7.58 -1.13
N VAL A 251 4.78 7.18 -0.87
CA VAL A 251 5.77 8.11 -0.31
C VAL A 251 5.97 9.24 -1.33
N PRO A 252 5.84 10.53 -0.92
CA PRO A 252 6.00 11.65 -1.83
C PRO A 252 7.38 11.68 -2.48
N GLU A 253 7.44 12.10 -3.74
CA GLU A 253 8.69 12.08 -4.52
C GLU A 253 9.78 12.96 -3.88
N SER A 254 9.39 14.01 -3.15
CA SER A 254 10.31 14.90 -2.43
C SER A 254 11.21 14.18 -1.41
N PHE A 255 10.81 13.01 -0.91
CA PHE A 255 11.60 12.22 0.04
C PHE A 255 12.61 11.27 -0.64
N LYS A 256 12.51 11.08 -1.96
CA LYS A 256 13.38 10.16 -2.70
C LYS A 256 14.88 10.41 -2.50
N PRO A 257 15.41 11.66 -2.54
CA PRO A 257 16.83 11.89 -2.34
C PRO A 257 17.33 11.48 -0.95
N ALA A 258 16.49 11.57 0.08
CA ALA A 258 16.80 11.12 1.43
C ALA A 258 16.72 9.59 1.57
N LEU A 259 15.74 8.95 0.93
CA LEU A 259 15.65 7.49 0.87
C LEU A 259 16.83 6.86 0.11
N ASP A 260 17.28 7.49 -0.96
CA ASP A 260 18.45 7.03 -1.71
C ASP A 260 19.72 7.14 -0.84
N ARG A 261 19.89 8.22 -0.07
CA ARG A 261 21.00 8.36 0.89
C ARG A 261 20.93 7.37 2.05
N MET A 262 19.72 7.01 2.50
CA MET A 262 19.51 5.97 3.51
C MET A 262 20.00 4.61 3.00
N LYS A 263 19.66 4.27 1.75
CA LYS A 263 20.17 3.04 1.11
C LYS A 263 21.69 3.10 0.89
N LEU A 264 22.22 4.26 0.51
CA LEU A 264 23.67 4.46 0.35
C LEU A 264 24.43 4.27 1.68
N TRP A 265 23.88 4.80 2.78
CA TRP A 265 24.44 4.59 4.12
C TRP A 265 24.49 3.10 4.46
N TYR A 266 23.41 2.37 4.17
CA TYR A 266 23.35 0.93 4.43
C TYR A 266 24.36 0.14 3.57
N ALA A 267 24.49 0.50 2.29
CA ALA A 267 25.47 -0.10 1.38
C ALA A 267 26.93 0.14 1.84
N LYS A 268 27.19 1.32 2.42
CA LYS A 268 28.49 1.64 3.04
C LYS A 268 28.76 0.76 4.26
N GLU A 269 27.78 0.58 5.15
CA GLU A 269 27.92 -0.29 6.33
C GLU A 269 28.10 -1.78 5.96
N GLN A 270 27.56 -2.20 4.80
CA GLN A 270 27.79 -3.54 4.24
C GLN A 270 29.16 -3.69 3.53
N GLY A 271 29.92 -2.59 3.36
CA GLY A 271 31.19 -2.59 2.64
C GLY A 271 31.06 -2.68 1.11
N VAL A 272 29.86 -2.50 0.56
CA VAL A 272 29.60 -2.48 -0.89
C VAL A 272 30.03 -1.15 -1.52
N VAL A 273 29.93 -0.07 -0.74
CA VAL A 273 30.33 1.30 -1.12
C VAL A 273 31.42 1.78 -0.16
N SER A 274 32.45 2.47 -0.67
CA SER A 274 33.52 2.99 0.20
C SER A 274 33.05 4.20 1.01
N ALA A 275 33.76 4.53 2.10
CA ALA A 275 33.45 5.70 2.91
C ALA A 275 33.63 7.01 2.10
N GLU A 276 34.63 7.08 1.22
CA GLU A 276 34.87 8.24 0.35
C GLU A 276 33.74 8.43 -0.67
N GLU A 277 33.28 7.33 -1.26
CA GLU A 277 32.14 7.32 -2.20
C GLU A 277 30.83 7.75 -1.52
N TYR A 278 30.61 7.27 -0.29
CA TYR A 278 29.50 7.71 0.54
C TYR A 278 29.57 9.21 0.82
N GLU A 279 30.69 9.72 1.33
CA GLU A 279 30.83 11.13 1.71
C GLU A 279 30.71 12.07 0.51
N ALA A 280 31.19 11.68 -0.67
CA ALA A 280 31.11 12.50 -1.88
C ALA A 280 29.65 12.85 -2.27
N PHE A 281 28.70 11.94 -2.05
CA PHE A 281 27.29 12.16 -2.38
C PHE A 281 26.44 12.52 -1.15
N ALA A 282 26.70 11.92 0.00
CA ALA A 282 25.96 12.19 1.23
C ALA A 282 26.15 13.63 1.73
N SER A 283 27.27 14.28 1.39
CA SER A 283 27.54 15.68 1.75
C SER A 283 26.83 16.72 0.88
N THR A 284 26.19 16.31 -0.22
CA THR A 284 25.44 17.20 -1.11
C THR A 284 23.93 17.00 -0.94
N ASP A 285 23.13 17.95 -1.44
CA ASP A 285 21.67 17.85 -1.56
C ASP A 285 21.22 17.54 -3.00
N GLU A 286 22.09 16.92 -3.80
CA GLU A 286 21.75 16.50 -5.15
C GLU A 286 20.58 15.49 -5.15
N ALA A 287 19.60 15.73 -6.03
CA ALA A 287 18.39 14.93 -6.11
C ALA A 287 18.62 13.56 -6.75
N GLU A 288 19.51 13.50 -7.76
CA GLU A 288 19.80 12.27 -8.49
C GLU A 288 21.15 11.69 -8.08
N MET A 289 21.14 10.41 -7.75
CA MET A 289 22.35 9.66 -7.45
C MET A 289 23.12 9.31 -8.74
N PRO A 290 24.46 9.41 -8.75
CA PRO A 290 25.29 8.93 -9.85
C PRO A 290 24.98 7.46 -10.20
N ALA A 291 24.91 7.15 -11.50
CA ALA A 291 24.55 5.82 -11.99
C ALA A 291 25.46 4.71 -11.44
N GLU A 292 26.76 5.00 -11.26
CA GLU A 292 27.74 4.06 -10.69
C GLU A 292 27.41 3.67 -9.25
N LEU A 293 26.98 4.63 -8.41
CA LEU A 293 26.56 4.35 -7.04
C LEU A 293 25.21 3.62 -7.02
N LYS A 294 24.32 3.95 -7.95
CA LYS A 294 23.03 3.29 -8.07
C LYS A 294 23.18 1.79 -8.38
N GLU A 295 24.06 1.43 -9.32
CA GLU A 295 24.33 0.02 -9.65
C GLU A 295 24.96 -0.73 -8.46
N LYS A 296 25.82 -0.07 -7.68
CA LYS A 296 26.37 -0.65 -6.44
C LYS A 296 25.26 -0.86 -5.39
N MET A 297 24.33 0.08 -5.28
CA MET A 297 23.21 -0.03 -4.34
C MET A 297 22.21 -1.11 -4.71
N GLU A 298 22.04 -1.44 -6.00
CA GLU A 298 21.22 -2.59 -6.41
C GLU A 298 21.78 -3.93 -5.89
N LYS A 299 23.07 -3.98 -5.53
CA LYS A 299 23.73 -5.14 -4.90
C LYS A 299 23.64 -5.11 -3.37
N ALA A 300 23.24 -3.99 -2.78
CA ALA A 300 23.05 -3.84 -1.35
C ALA A 300 21.62 -4.22 -0.97
N ASP A 301 21.47 -5.26 -0.17
CA ASP A 301 20.16 -5.73 0.27
C ASP A 301 19.75 -5.02 1.56
N VAL A 302 18.90 -3.99 1.44
CA VAL A 302 18.25 -3.36 2.59
C VAL A 302 16.97 -4.15 2.90
N PRO A 303 16.85 -4.78 4.09
CA PRO A 303 15.68 -5.57 4.44
C PRO A 303 14.38 -4.82 4.15
N SER A 304 13.49 -5.44 3.37
CA SER A 304 12.26 -4.79 2.88
C SER A 304 11.39 -4.26 4.02
N ILE A 305 11.31 -5.00 5.14
CA ILE A 305 10.56 -4.57 6.32
C ILE A 305 11.05 -3.24 6.91
N LEU A 306 12.37 -2.99 6.89
CA LEU A 306 12.93 -1.74 7.42
C LEU A 306 12.59 -0.56 6.50
N GLN A 307 12.60 -0.79 5.17
CA GLN A 307 12.17 0.23 4.21
C GLN A 307 10.68 0.55 4.37
N GLU A 308 9.84 -0.48 4.57
CA GLU A 308 8.40 -0.33 4.79
C GLU A 308 8.08 0.45 6.06
N VAL A 309 8.82 0.24 7.16
CA VAL A 309 8.69 1.03 8.39
C VAL A 309 8.91 2.52 8.11
N VAL A 310 9.98 2.88 7.40
CA VAL A 310 10.27 4.28 7.06
C VAL A 310 9.19 4.84 6.13
N HIS A 311 8.78 4.09 5.12
CA HIS A 311 7.73 4.52 4.19
C HIS A 311 6.39 4.76 4.92
N ALA A 312 6.02 3.89 5.86
CA ALA A 312 4.83 4.02 6.67
C ALA A 312 4.87 5.28 7.56
N LEU A 313 6.02 5.55 8.19
CA LEU A 313 6.22 6.74 9.02
C LEU A 313 6.15 8.04 8.20
N ILE A 314 6.83 8.09 7.05
CA ILE A 314 6.74 9.25 6.14
C ILE A 314 5.29 9.46 5.71
N ARG A 315 4.59 8.40 5.29
CA ARG A 315 3.20 8.51 4.84
C ARG A 315 2.29 8.99 5.96
N SER A 316 2.43 8.43 7.16
CA SER A 316 1.62 8.78 8.31
C SER A 316 1.78 10.25 8.72
N ALA A 317 3.03 10.74 8.80
CA ALA A 317 3.32 12.14 9.09
C ALA A 317 2.83 13.06 7.98
N TYR A 318 3.05 12.71 6.72
CA TYR A 318 2.58 13.49 5.59
C TYR A 318 1.06 13.60 5.58
N ASP A 319 0.32 12.51 5.81
CA ASP A 319 -1.14 12.55 5.93
C ASP A 319 -1.62 13.43 7.08
N HIS A 320 -0.93 13.35 8.21
CA HIS A 320 -1.26 14.16 9.39
C HIS A 320 -1.05 15.64 9.12
N TYR A 321 0.07 16.04 8.50
CA TYR A 321 0.47 17.43 8.35
C TYR A 321 0.04 18.11 7.05
N TYR A 322 -0.34 17.37 6.00
CA TYR A 322 -0.79 17.95 4.73
C TYR A 322 -1.84 19.06 4.93
N PRO A 323 -1.73 20.24 4.31
CA PRO A 323 -0.71 20.65 3.33
C PRO A 323 0.57 21.28 3.93
N LEU A 324 0.69 21.40 5.25
CA LEU A 324 1.84 22.00 5.95
C LEU A 324 3.00 21.01 6.10
N VAL A 325 3.39 20.37 5.00
CA VAL A 325 4.53 19.43 4.98
C VAL A 325 5.83 20.22 4.81
N PRO A 326 6.91 19.89 5.56
CA PRO A 326 8.18 20.57 5.39
C PRO A 326 8.78 20.32 4.01
N THR A 327 9.49 21.32 3.47
CA THR A 327 10.36 21.12 2.32
C THR A 327 11.50 20.18 2.71
N VAL A 328 11.74 19.15 1.90
CA VAL A 328 12.80 18.17 2.14
C VAL A 328 14.13 18.75 1.65
N THR A 329 14.87 19.38 2.55
CA THR A 329 16.27 19.83 2.37
C THR A 329 17.15 19.18 3.43
N GLY A 330 18.47 19.09 3.22
CA GLY A 330 19.34 18.36 4.15
C GLY A 330 19.05 16.85 4.11
N SER A 331 19.16 16.26 2.92
CA SER A 331 18.80 14.86 2.65
C SER A 331 19.61 13.87 3.51
N ARG A 332 20.83 14.24 3.93
CA ARG A 332 21.65 13.50 4.89
C ARG A 332 20.99 13.40 6.26
N ASP A 333 20.43 14.51 6.74
CA ASP A 333 19.79 14.57 8.07
C ASP A 333 18.46 13.80 8.07
N TRP A 334 17.70 13.86 6.98
CA TRP A 334 16.51 13.01 6.78
C TRP A 334 16.89 11.53 6.73
N SER A 335 17.90 11.18 5.93
CA SER A 335 18.44 9.82 5.86
C SER A 335 18.85 9.31 7.24
N ALA A 336 19.57 10.12 8.02
CA ALA A 336 19.99 9.78 9.38
C ALA A 336 18.78 9.54 10.32
N ALA A 337 17.73 10.35 10.21
CA ALA A 337 16.48 10.14 10.94
C ALA A 337 15.81 8.81 10.57
N PHE A 338 15.77 8.47 9.28
CA PHE A 338 15.22 7.19 8.79
C PHE A 338 16.00 5.99 9.34
N VAL A 339 17.33 6.00 9.24
CA VAL A 339 18.17 4.93 9.77
C VAL A 339 18.01 4.81 11.28
N SER A 340 17.89 5.92 12.02
CA SER A 340 17.60 5.86 13.46
C SER A 340 16.25 5.19 13.75
N LEU A 341 15.22 5.43 12.96
CA LEU A 341 13.90 4.80 13.15
C LEU A 341 13.91 3.31 12.78
N MET A 342 14.66 2.93 11.74
CA MET A 342 14.89 1.52 11.41
C MET A 342 15.59 0.79 12.55
N LYS A 343 16.60 1.42 13.16
CA LYS A 343 17.31 0.89 14.32
C LYS A 343 16.36 0.73 15.52
N ASP A 344 15.62 1.78 15.87
CA ASP A 344 14.63 1.74 16.95
C ASP A 344 13.62 0.60 16.77
N TYR A 345 13.14 0.40 15.53
CA TYR A 345 12.24 -0.71 15.19
C TYR A 345 12.92 -2.06 15.39
N SER A 346 14.08 -2.29 14.77
CA SER A 346 14.81 -3.57 14.82
C SER A 346 15.14 -3.98 16.25
N GLU A 347 15.74 -3.07 17.04
CA GLU A 347 16.06 -3.33 18.45
C GLU A 347 14.79 -3.50 19.29
N GLY A 348 13.75 -2.73 18.98
CA GLY A 348 12.47 -2.76 19.67
C GLY A 348 11.72 -4.09 19.51
N ILE A 349 11.78 -4.71 18.32
CA ILE A 349 11.20 -6.05 18.08
C ILE A 349 12.10 -7.19 18.56
N GLY A 350 13.23 -6.87 19.20
CA GLY A 350 14.18 -7.82 19.76
C GLY A 350 15.22 -8.38 18.77
N GLU A 351 15.40 -7.74 17.61
CA GLU A 351 16.49 -8.07 16.70
C GLU A 351 17.76 -7.32 17.08
N GLN A 352 18.90 -7.90 16.71
CA GLN A 352 20.18 -7.25 16.89
C GLN A 352 20.42 -6.29 15.71
N TRP A 353 20.62 -5.01 16.01
CA TRP A 353 21.14 -4.06 15.03
C TRP A 353 22.61 -4.37 14.76
N THR A 354 22.92 -4.88 13.56
CA THR A 354 24.28 -5.29 13.18
C THR A 354 25.05 -4.23 12.41
N MET A 355 24.40 -3.11 12.06
CA MET A 355 25.04 -2.00 11.34
C MET A 355 25.63 -0.98 12.32
N GLY A 356 26.45 -0.05 11.82
CA GLY A 356 27.00 1.05 12.63
C GLY A 356 25.94 1.95 13.24
N GLU A 357 26.38 2.89 14.08
CA GLU A 357 25.47 3.89 14.65
C GLU A 357 24.97 4.85 13.55
N PRO A 358 23.66 5.15 13.52
CA PRO A 358 23.14 6.21 12.67
C PRO A 358 23.83 7.53 13.01
N GLU A 359 24.00 8.39 12.01
CA GLU A 359 24.50 9.74 12.24
C GLU A 359 23.53 10.53 13.12
N ARG A 360 24.06 11.29 14.08
CA ARG A 360 23.25 12.05 15.03
C ARG A 360 23.65 13.51 15.02
N ASN A 361 22.72 14.37 14.65
CA ASN A 361 22.79 15.80 14.86
C ASN A 361 21.41 16.32 15.30
N GLU A 362 21.35 17.60 15.66
CA GLU A 362 20.11 18.21 16.14
C GLU A 362 18.98 18.16 15.10
N THR A 363 19.32 18.43 13.83
CA THR A 363 18.38 18.43 12.70
C THR A 363 17.78 17.06 12.44
N SER A 364 18.58 15.99 12.43
CA SER A 364 18.09 14.62 12.25
C SER A 364 17.19 14.19 13.40
N GLY A 365 17.47 14.65 14.63
CA GLY A 365 16.57 14.49 15.78
C GLY A 365 15.22 15.19 15.59
N GLN A 366 15.20 16.40 15.04
CA GLN A 366 13.97 17.13 14.73
C GLN A 366 13.15 16.42 13.63
N HIS A 367 13.80 15.95 12.55
CA HIS A 367 13.15 15.16 11.50
C HIS A 367 12.53 13.86 12.04
N LYS A 368 13.27 13.14 12.89
CA LYS A 368 12.76 11.94 13.57
C LYS A 368 11.50 12.25 14.38
N ASN A 369 11.52 13.31 15.18
CA ASN A 369 10.37 13.70 16.00
C ASN A 369 9.16 14.11 15.16
N TRP A 370 9.38 14.78 14.01
CA TRP A 370 8.31 15.12 13.07
C TRP A 370 7.68 13.88 12.41
N LEU A 371 8.48 12.86 12.09
CA LEU A 371 7.95 11.58 11.58
C LEU A 371 7.11 10.87 12.65
N LEU A 372 7.61 10.83 13.88
CA LEU A 372 6.94 10.18 15.01
C LEU A 372 5.69 10.91 15.48
N SER A 373 5.60 12.23 15.33
CA SER A 373 4.38 12.96 15.71
C SER A 373 3.18 12.62 14.82
N GLY A 374 3.43 12.11 13.61
CA GLY A 374 2.41 11.50 12.75
C GLY A 374 1.95 10.12 13.21
N SER A 375 2.76 9.39 13.98
CA SER A 375 2.52 8.02 14.45
C SER A 375 2.80 7.90 15.96
N PRO A 376 1.97 8.50 16.82
CA PRO A 376 2.21 8.55 18.27
C PRO A 376 2.25 7.17 18.93
N ASP A 377 1.64 6.17 18.29
CA ASP A 377 1.56 4.76 18.66
C ASP A 377 2.75 3.93 18.18
N PHE A 378 3.74 4.52 17.50
CA PHE A 378 4.87 3.78 16.90
C PHE A 378 5.57 2.84 17.89
N TYR A 379 5.97 3.33 19.07
CA TYR A 379 6.64 2.48 20.05
C TYR A 379 5.72 1.46 20.73
N GLU A 380 4.41 1.75 20.81
CA GLU A 380 3.42 0.79 21.30
C GLU A 380 3.26 -0.37 20.31
N SER A 381 3.14 -0.07 19.02
CA SER A 381 3.05 -1.09 17.95
C SER A 381 4.30 -1.98 17.90
N ILE A 382 5.49 -1.42 18.13
CA ILE A 382 6.73 -2.20 18.27
C ILE A 382 6.66 -3.17 19.45
N ALA A 383 6.17 -2.71 20.61
CA ALA A 383 6.05 -3.53 21.79
C ALA A 383 5.03 -4.67 21.59
N GLU A 384 3.95 -4.43 20.86
CA GLU A 384 2.98 -5.45 20.47
C GLU A 384 3.58 -6.48 19.49
N ALA A 385 4.32 -6.02 18.47
CA ALA A 385 5.02 -6.88 17.54
C ALA A 385 6.03 -7.79 18.27
N LYS A 386 6.76 -7.25 19.25
CA LYS A 386 7.66 -8.03 20.11
C LYS A 386 6.92 -9.13 20.88
N LYS A 387 5.80 -8.79 21.55
CA LYS A 387 4.99 -9.78 22.29
C LYS A 387 4.49 -10.90 21.39
N LEU A 388 4.03 -10.56 20.18
CA LEU A 388 3.58 -11.55 19.20
C LEU A 388 4.72 -12.51 18.83
N ARG A 389 5.92 -11.97 18.57
CA ARG A 389 7.11 -12.77 18.27
C ARG A 389 7.52 -13.69 19.42
N GLU A 390 7.55 -13.16 20.64
CA GLU A 390 7.87 -13.94 21.85
C GLU A 390 6.84 -15.04 22.09
N PHE A 391 5.55 -14.77 21.89
CA PHE A 391 4.50 -15.77 21.96
C PHE A 391 4.72 -16.91 20.95
N HIS A 392 5.07 -16.59 19.70
CA HIS A 392 5.38 -17.59 18.68
C HIS A 392 6.64 -18.41 19.02
N GLN A 393 7.68 -17.77 19.56
CA GLN A 393 8.89 -18.48 20.02
C GLN A 393 8.59 -19.41 21.20
N ALA A 394 7.75 -18.99 22.15
CA ALA A 394 7.32 -19.80 23.28
C ALA A 394 6.45 -20.99 22.83
N ALA A 395 5.53 -20.78 21.89
CA ALA A 395 4.73 -21.85 21.28
C ALA A 395 5.63 -22.91 20.60
N LYS A 396 6.68 -22.46 19.88
CA LYS A 396 7.70 -23.33 19.27
C LYS A 396 8.48 -24.15 20.30
N ALA A 397 8.79 -23.56 21.46
CA ALA A 397 9.48 -24.26 22.54
C ALA A 397 8.59 -25.30 23.25
N ALA A 398 7.28 -25.09 23.32
CA ALA A 398 6.33 -26.00 23.95
C ALA A 398 5.93 -27.21 23.07
N GLN A 399 6.16 -27.13 21.76
CA GLN A 399 5.90 -28.22 20.80
C GLN A 399 7.09 -29.18 20.59
N ARG A 400 8.26 -28.87 21.17
CA ARG A 400 9.44 -29.73 21.21
C ARG A 400 9.51 -30.47 22.54
#